data_AF-A0A4Q1VKA6-F1
#
_entry.id   AF-A0A4Q1VKA6-F1
#
_cell.length_a   1.000
_cell.length_b   1.000
_cell.length_c   1.000
_cell.angle_alpha   90.00
_cell.angle_beta   90.00
_cell.angle_gamma   90.00
#
_symmetry.space_group_name_H-M   'P 1'
#
loop_
_entity.id
_entity.type
_entity.pdbx_description
1 polymer ?
#
loop_
_entity_poly.entity_id
_entity_poly.type
_entity_poly.pdbx_seq_one_letter_code
_entity_poly.pdbx_strand_id
1 'polypeptide(L)'
;MNGPYEVVEKLTYYVVQTYQMAGRNGISADDPMPARDRDHAQRLFERYTSSRAGVVAFYRTGNPTTGDWDDATIIARHGKLPADVDGLRNEDDADFERWDIGERDLKVA
;
A
#
# COMPACT_ATOMS: atom_id res chain seq x y z
N MET A 1 -23.28 13.39 26.49
CA MET A 1 -22.13 12.47 26.67
C MET A 1 -21.54 12.26 25.29
N ASN A 2 -20.48 13.00 24.94
CA ASN A 2 -19.73 12.73 23.71
C ASN A 2 -18.69 11.69 24.10
N GLY A 3 -18.82 10.46 23.57
CA GLY A 3 -17.79 9.43 23.73
C GLY A 3 -16.45 9.98 23.24
N PRO A 4 -15.33 9.61 23.88
CA PRO A 4 -14.04 10.14 23.49
C PRO A 4 -13.82 9.73 22.03
N TYR A 5 -13.57 10.72 21.18
CA TYR A 5 -13.02 10.50 19.86
C TYR A 5 -11.75 9.69 20.10
N GLU A 6 -11.83 8.41 19.82
CA GLU A 6 -10.69 7.53 19.79
C GLU A 6 -9.76 8.19 18.78
N VAL A 7 -8.73 8.87 19.28
CA VAL A 7 -7.58 9.27 18.50
C VAL A 7 -6.90 7.95 18.13
N VAL A 8 -7.51 7.24 17.19
CA VAL A 8 -6.98 6.02 16.62
C VAL A 8 -5.72 6.45 15.91
N GLU A 9 -4.57 6.21 16.54
CA GLU A 9 -3.28 6.30 15.88
C GLU A 9 -3.28 5.23 14.79
N LYS A 10 -3.75 5.61 13.59
CA LYS A 10 -3.73 4.76 12.41
C LYS A 10 -2.28 4.55 12.02
N LEU A 11 -1.78 3.33 12.15
CA LEU A 11 -0.44 2.98 11.74
C LEU A 11 -0.46 2.71 10.24
N THR A 12 0.23 3.56 9.47
CA THR A 12 0.53 3.27 8.07
C THR A 12 1.88 2.60 7.98
N TYR A 13 1.93 1.42 7.38
CA TYR A 13 3.20 0.74 7.11
C TYR A 13 3.33 0.46 5.63
N TYR A 14 4.54 0.62 5.12
CA TYR A 14 4.87 0.43 3.73
C TYR A 14 5.61 -0.90 3.60
N VAL A 15 5.28 -1.69 2.59
CA VAL A 15 5.94 -2.97 2.33
C VAL A 15 6.30 -3.06 0.85
N VAL A 16 7.55 -3.44 0.59
CA VAL A 16 8.03 -3.75 -0.75
C VAL A 16 8.23 -5.24 -0.83
N GLN A 17 7.34 -5.90 -1.56
CA GLN A 17 7.43 -7.31 -1.86
C GLN A 17 8.13 -7.49 -3.21
N THR A 18 9.24 -8.23 -3.22
CA THR A 18 9.93 -8.58 -4.46
C THR A 18 9.62 -10.00 -4.88
N TYR A 19 9.63 -10.27 -6.18
CA TYR A 19 9.38 -11.55 -6.78
C TYR A 19 10.50 -11.91 -7.75
N GLN A 20 10.97 -13.14 -7.66
CA GLN A 20 12.00 -13.68 -8.54
C GLN A 20 11.47 -14.85 -9.35
N MET A 21 12.02 -15.06 -10.55
CA MET A 21 11.69 -16.23 -11.36
C MET A 21 12.21 -17.48 -10.67
N ALA A 22 11.30 -18.36 -10.28
CA ALA A 22 11.60 -19.67 -9.73
C ALA A 22 11.27 -20.76 -10.76
N GLY A 23 12.30 -21.30 -11.40
CA GLY A 23 12.17 -22.42 -12.33
C GLY A 23 11.35 -22.13 -13.59
N ARG A 24 10.79 -23.20 -14.18
CA ARG A 24 10.31 -23.23 -15.58
C ARG A 24 9.16 -22.25 -15.89
N ASN A 25 8.34 -21.90 -14.90
CA ASN A 25 7.29 -20.88 -15.05
C ASN A 25 6.78 -20.34 -13.71
N GLY A 26 7.50 -20.59 -12.61
CA GLY A 26 7.12 -20.14 -11.29
C GLY A 26 7.71 -18.76 -10.99
N ILE A 27 7.03 -18.03 -10.12
CA ILE A 27 7.58 -16.84 -9.46
C ILE A 27 7.51 -17.11 -7.97
N SER A 28 8.61 -16.85 -7.28
CA SER A 28 8.70 -16.94 -5.83
C SER A 28 8.73 -15.54 -5.27
N ALA A 29 7.84 -15.28 -4.30
CA ALA A 29 7.97 -14.11 -3.44
C ALA A 29 9.27 -14.25 -2.63
N ASP A 30 10.07 -13.20 -2.62
CA ASP A 30 11.25 -13.07 -1.77
C ASP A 30 10.88 -12.45 -0.41
N ASP A 31 11.84 -12.01 0.39
CA ASP A 31 11.56 -11.44 1.71
C ASP A 31 10.87 -10.06 1.57
N PRO A 32 9.69 -9.84 2.19
CA PRO A 32 9.02 -8.55 2.18
C PRO A 32 9.83 -7.53 2.97
N MET A 33 10.20 -6.42 2.32
CA MET A 33 10.97 -5.36 2.97
C MET A 33 10.03 -4.29 3.51
N PRO A 34 9.92 -4.11 4.83
CA PRO A 34 9.18 -3.00 5.40
C PRO A 34 9.91 -1.69 5.10
N ALA A 35 9.19 -0.74 4.52
CA ALA A 35 9.61 0.63 4.33
C ALA A 35 8.95 1.53 5.37
N ARG A 36 9.65 2.62 5.71
CA ARG A 36 9.15 3.63 6.66
C ARG A 36 8.25 4.65 5.97
N ASP A 37 8.53 4.93 4.71
CA ASP A 37 7.92 6.01 3.93
C ASP A 37 7.78 5.62 2.45
N ARG A 38 6.91 6.34 1.73
CA ARG A 38 6.69 6.18 0.28
C ARG A 38 7.99 6.34 -0.53
N ASP A 39 8.82 7.34 -0.22
CA ASP A 39 10.11 7.56 -0.90
C ASP A 39 11.06 6.37 -0.71
N HIS A 40 11.12 5.84 0.51
CA HIS A 40 11.96 4.68 0.81
C HIS A 40 11.46 3.43 0.09
N ALA A 41 10.15 3.22 0.06
CA ALA A 41 9.53 2.14 -0.70
C ALA A 41 9.83 2.25 -2.21
N GLN A 42 9.71 3.46 -2.76
CA GLN A 42 9.98 3.74 -4.17
C GLN A 42 11.45 3.51 -4.54
N ARG A 43 12.38 3.97 -3.69
CA ARG A 43 13.82 3.70 -3.90
C ARG A 43 14.14 2.21 -3.93
N LEU A 44 13.57 1.44 -3.00
CA LEU A 44 13.75 -0.01 -2.98
C LEU A 44 13.13 -0.63 -4.24
N PHE A 45 11.91 -0.22 -4.58
CA PHE A 45 11.21 -0.65 -5.78
C PHE A 45 12.04 -0.44 -7.04
N GLU A 46 12.57 0.76 -7.28
CA GLU A 46 13.38 1.07 -8.46
C GLU A 46 14.67 0.25 -8.51
N ARG A 47 15.33 0.10 -7.36
CA ARG A 47 16.56 -0.69 -7.23
C ARG A 47 16.31 -2.17 -7.56
N TYR A 48 15.20 -2.73 -7.08
CA TYR A 48 14.87 -4.14 -7.29
C TYR A 48 14.20 -4.39 -8.65
N THR A 49 13.56 -3.38 -9.24
CA THR A 49 12.98 -3.47 -10.59
C THR A 49 14.02 -3.86 -11.63
N SER A 50 15.24 -3.31 -11.56
CA SER A 50 16.33 -3.70 -12.48
C SER A 50 16.89 -5.10 -12.22
N SER A 51 16.59 -5.69 -11.07
CA SER A 51 17.31 -6.84 -10.52
C SER A 51 16.43 -8.08 -10.36
N ARG A 52 15.11 -7.92 -10.33
CA ARG A 52 14.13 -8.96 -10.00
C ARG A 52 13.08 -9.09 -11.11
N ALA A 53 12.40 -10.24 -11.15
CA ALA A 53 11.43 -10.52 -12.20
C ALA A 53 10.10 -9.80 -12.00
N GLY A 54 9.73 -9.55 -10.73
CA GLY A 54 8.57 -8.78 -10.35
C GLY A 54 8.83 -8.03 -9.04
N VAL A 55 8.17 -6.90 -8.84
CA VAL A 55 8.29 -6.11 -7.63
C VAL A 55 6.99 -5.33 -7.41
N VAL A 56 6.52 -5.27 -6.18
CA VAL A 56 5.32 -4.52 -5.80
C VAL A 56 5.60 -3.77 -4.49
N ALA A 57 5.30 -2.49 -4.49
CA ALA A 57 5.29 -1.62 -3.34
C ALA A 57 3.83 -1.31 -3.02
N PHE A 58 3.41 -1.60 -1.80
CA PHE A 58 2.08 -1.26 -1.30
C PHE A 58 2.19 -0.74 0.13
N TYR A 59 1.19 0.00 0.55
CA TYR A 59 1.03 0.36 1.95
C TYR A 59 -0.32 -0.10 2.45
N ARG A 60 -0.38 -0.32 3.76
CA ARG A 60 -1.64 -0.58 4.44
C ARG A 60 -1.70 0.28 5.67
N THR A 61 -2.84 0.88 5.87
CA THR A 61 -3.13 1.68 7.06
C THR A 61 -4.07 0.87 7.93
N GLY A 62 -3.80 0.76 9.21
CA GLY A 62 -4.68 0.02 10.11
C GLY A 62 -4.47 0.41 11.54
N ASN A 63 -5.39 -0.06 12.37
CA ASN A 63 -5.32 0.13 13.81
C ASN A 63 -4.76 -1.15 14.46
N PRO A 64 -3.50 -1.13 14.93
CA PRO A 64 -2.90 -2.28 15.58
C PRO A 64 -3.58 -2.62 16.91
N THR A 65 -4.31 -1.68 17.51
CA THR A 65 -5.02 -1.84 18.79
C THR A 65 -6.33 -2.60 18.62
N THR A 66 -7.09 -2.31 17.56
CA THR A 66 -8.36 -3.01 17.27
C THR A 66 -8.16 -4.23 16.37
N GLY A 67 -7.00 -4.36 15.73
CA GLY A 67 -6.73 -5.40 14.73
C GLY A 67 -7.45 -5.17 13.40
N ASP A 68 -8.06 -3.99 13.24
CA ASP A 68 -8.75 -3.57 12.03
C ASP A 68 -7.72 -3.00 11.05
N TRP A 69 -7.56 -3.66 9.91
CA TRP A 69 -6.62 -3.24 8.88
C TRP A 69 -7.40 -2.89 7.61
N ASP A 70 -7.15 -1.70 7.08
CA ASP A 70 -7.74 -1.23 5.84
C ASP A 70 -7.20 -2.03 4.64
N ASP A 71 -7.77 -1.81 3.45
CA ASP A 71 -7.31 -2.47 2.25
C ASP A 71 -5.88 -2.05 1.88
N ALA A 72 -5.09 -3.00 1.40
CA ALA A 72 -3.73 -2.72 0.95
C ALA A 72 -3.78 -1.90 -0.35
N THR A 73 -3.18 -0.71 -0.34
CA THR A 73 -3.10 0.17 -1.51
C THR A 73 -1.76 -0.03 -2.21
N ILE A 74 -1.79 -0.45 -3.48
CA ILE A 74 -0.57 -0.58 -4.29
C ILE A 74 -0.09 0.80 -4.75
N ILE A 75 1.14 1.14 -4.36
CA ILE A 75 1.86 2.36 -4.77
C ILE A 75 2.40 2.17 -6.18
N ALA A 76 3.06 1.02 -6.39
CA ALA A 76 3.72 0.71 -7.65
C ALA A 76 3.88 -0.79 -7.79
N ARG A 77 3.71 -1.31 -9.01
CA ARG A 77 3.92 -2.70 -9.35
C ARG A 77 4.66 -2.78 -10.68
N HIS A 78 5.62 -3.68 -10.81
CA HIS A 78 6.42 -3.83 -12.02
C HIS A 78 6.85 -5.28 -12.24
N GLY A 79 6.92 -5.69 -13.50
CA GLY A 79 7.37 -7.03 -13.91
C GLY A 79 6.29 -8.10 -13.83
N LYS A 80 6.72 -9.36 -13.68
CA LYS A 80 5.85 -10.54 -13.66
C LYS A 80 5.42 -10.86 -12.23
N LEU A 81 4.15 -10.64 -11.96
CA LEU A 81 3.52 -10.80 -10.65
C LEU A 81 2.45 -11.92 -10.69
N PRO A 82 2.12 -12.57 -9.56
CA PRO A 82 1.07 -13.58 -9.56
C PRO A 82 -0.30 -12.94 -9.78
N ALA A 83 -1.24 -13.67 -10.37
CA ALA A 83 -2.60 -13.16 -10.64
C ALA A 83 -3.31 -12.64 -9.37
N ASP A 84 -2.93 -13.17 -8.20
CA ASP A 84 -3.44 -12.76 -6.90
C ASP A 84 -3.12 -11.29 -6.57
N VAL A 85 -1.88 -10.83 -6.84
CA VAL A 85 -1.54 -9.40 -6.67
C VAL A 85 -1.95 -8.56 -7.87
N ASP A 86 -2.17 -9.18 -9.03
CA ASP A 86 -2.65 -8.45 -10.20
C ASP A 86 -4.07 -7.90 -9.99
N GLY A 87 -4.91 -8.64 -9.25
CA GLY A 87 -6.27 -8.27 -8.89
C GLY A 87 -6.41 -7.35 -7.68
N LEU A 88 -5.31 -6.95 -7.03
CA LEU A 88 -5.34 -5.99 -5.93
C LEU A 88 -5.59 -4.56 -6.45
N ARG A 89 -6.30 -3.77 -5.65
CA ARG A 89 -6.68 -2.41 -5.97
C ARG A 89 -5.44 -1.51 -6.06
N ASN A 90 -5.24 -0.85 -7.20
CA ASN A 90 -4.15 0.12 -7.37
C ASN A 90 -4.57 1.48 -6.80
N GLU A 91 -3.59 2.30 -6.38
CA GLU A 91 -3.84 3.73 -6.07
C GLU A 91 -4.54 4.43 -7.26
N ASP A 92 -4.27 3.99 -8.49
CA ASP A 92 -4.91 4.46 -9.73
C ASP A 92 -6.39 4.01 -9.88
N ASP A 93 -6.80 2.89 -9.26
CA ASP A 93 -8.19 2.41 -9.21
C ASP A 93 -9.02 3.10 -8.11
N ALA A 94 -8.39 3.96 -7.29
CA ALA A 94 -9.08 4.77 -6.29
C ALA A 94 -9.71 6.05 -6.87
N ASP A 95 -9.52 6.35 -8.15
CA ASP A 95 -10.05 7.56 -8.79
C ASP A 95 -11.58 7.56 -9.04
N PHE A 96 -12.32 6.58 -8.51
CA PHE A 96 -13.78 6.56 -8.64
C PHE A 96 -14.58 6.98 -7.41
N GLU A 97 -13.92 7.29 -6.29
CA GLU A 97 -14.57 8.04 -5.20
C GLU A 97 -13.61 9.13 -4.72
N ARG A 98 -13.42 10.12 -5.59
CA ARG A 98 -13.21 11.49 -5.14
C ARG A 98 -14.38 11.79 -4.20
N TRP A 99 -14.11 11.77 -2.90
CA TRP A 99 -15.04 12.20 -1.86
C TRP A 99 -15.48 13.64 -2.17
N ASP A 100 -16.58 13.79 -2.90
CA ASP A 100 -17.55 14.82 -2.56
C ASP A 100 -18.12 14.41 -1.20
N ILE A 101 -18.35 15.39 -0.32
CA ILE A 101 -18.66 15.28 1.12
C ILE A 101 -17.38 15.26 1.98
N GLY A 102 -16.99 16.29 2.73
CA GLY A 102 -17.60 17.58 3.06
C GLY A 102 -17.27 17.94 4.51
N GLU A 103 -16.70 19.12 4.77
CA GLU A 103 -16.70 19.81 6.08
C GLU A 103 -16.20 21.25 5.85
N ARG A 104 -17.07 22.26 5.65
CA ARG A 104 -17.69 23.11 6.68
C ARG A 104 -16.74 23.53 7.81
N ASP A 105 -16.30 24.79 7.77
CA ASP A 105 -16.40 25.81 8.85
C ASP A 105 -15.70 27.11 8.39
N LEU A 106 -16.41 28.22 8.17
CA LEU A 106 -16.77 29.27 9.15
C LEU A 106 -15.69 30.37 9.33
N LYS A 107 -15.93 31.58 8.79
CA LYS A 107 -15.97 32.83 9.58
C LYS A 107 -16.32 34.09 8.74
N VAL A 108 -17.39 34.75 9.18
CA VAL A 108 -17.62 36.20 9.33
C VAL A 108 -16.75 37.19 8.55
N ALA A 109 -17.41 38.04 7.75
CA ALA A 109 -17.43 39.50 7.87
C ALA A 109 -18.55 40.07 6.99
#